data_AF-B5RHS1-F1
#
_entry.id   AF-B5RHS1-F1
#
_cell.length_a   1.000
_cell.length_b   1.000
_cell.length_c   1.000
_cell.angle_alpha   90.00
_cell.angle_beta   90.00
_cell.angle_gamma   90.00
#
_symmetry.space_group_name_H-M   'P 1'
#
loop_
_entity.id
_entity.type
_entity.pdbx_description
1 polymer ?
#
loop_
_entity_poly.entity_id
_entity_poly.type
_entity_poly.pdbx_seq_one_letter_code
_entity_poly.pdbx_strand_id
1 'polypeptide(L)' 'AIPPQERLITIEDTLELVIPHENHVRLLYSKDGAGVGGVTAEQLLQASLRMRPDR' A
#
# COMPACT_ATOMS: atom_id res chain seq x y z
N ALA A 1 -19.81 0.55 2.17
CA ALA A 1 -18.84 -0.16 3.02
C ALA A 1 -17.99 -1.08 2.14
N ILE A 2 -16.74 -1.36 2.54
CA ILE A 2 -15.86 -2.31 1.84
C ILE A 2 -16.08 -3.70 2.45
N PRO A 3 -16.40 -4.75 1.67
CA PRO A 3 -16.54 -6.13 2.18
C PRO A 3 -15.30 -6.61 2.95
N PRO A 4 -15.45 -7.30 4.08
CA PRO A 4 -14.33 -7.66 4.96
C PRO A 4 -13.35 -8.68 4.36
N GLN A 5 -13.77 -9.43 3.34
CA GLN A 5 -12.94 -10.42 2.64
C GLN A 5 -12.08 -9.82 1.52
N GLU A 6 -12.35 -8.58 1.11
CA GLU A 6 -11.58 -7.93 0.03
C GLU A 6 -10.12 -7.73 0.46
N ARG A 7 -9.21 -7.94 -0.50
CA ARG A 7 -7.79 -7.67 -0.39
C ARG A 7 -7.53 -6.21 -0.70
N LEU A 8 -7.05 -5.48 0.31
CA LEU A 8 -6.75 -4.06 0.19
C LEU A 8 -5.24 -3.85 0.14
N ILE A 9 -4.79 -2.97 -0.74
CA ILE A 9 -3.40 -2.50 -0.75
C ILE A 9 -3.36 -0.99 -0.59
N THR A 10 -2.72 -0.50 0.47
CA THR A 10 -2.49 0.93 0.66
C THR A 10 -1.04 1.29 0.32
N ILE A 11 -0.85 2.45 -0.30
CA ILE A 11 0.46 3.05 -0.55
C ILE A 11 0.50 4.37 0.21
N GLU A 12 1.39 4.47 1.19
CA GLU A 12 1.44 5.60 2.13
C GLU A 12 2.88 6.10 2.30
N ASP A 13 3.08 7.41 2.46
CA ASP A 13 4.37 7.96 2.92
C ASP A 13 4.47 7.99 4.46
N THR A 14 3.33 8.01 5.15
CA THR A 14 3.20 7.89 6.61
C THR A 14 2.02 6.99 6.97
N LEU A 15 2.13 6.20 8.05
CA LEU A 15 1.09 5.25 8.47
C LEU A 15 -0.13 5.94 9.10
N GLU A 16 -1.00 6.54 8.28
CA GLU A 16 -2.19 7.28 8.75
C GLU A 16 -3.46 6.42 8.74
N LEU A 17 -3.58 5.49 7.79
CA LEU A 17 -4.80 4.71 7.64
C LEU A 17 -4.90 3.59 8.69
N VAL A 18 -6.08 3.46 9.29
CA VAL A 18 -6.47 2.33 10.14
C VAL A 18 -7.48 1.50 9.37
N ILE A 19 -7.05 0.34 8.89
CA ILE A 19 -7.86 -0.56 8.07
C ILE A 19 -8.24 -1.79 8.90
N PRO A 20 -9.55 -2.10 9.06
CA PRO A 20 -10.01 -3.24 9.85
C PRO A 20 -9.95 -4.58 9.10
N HIS A 21 -9.68 -4.57 7.79
CA HIS A 21 -9.60 -5.77 6.97
C HIS A 21 -8.37 -6.61 7.30
N GLU A 22 -8.56 -7.91 7.53
CA GLU A 22 -7.45 -8.84 7.78
C GLU A 22 -6.52 -8.99 6.56
N ASN A 23 -7.10 -8.99 5.36
CA ASN A 23 -6.36 -9.12 4.10
C ASN A 23 -5.90 -7.75 3.58
N HIS A 24 -5.08 -7.07 4.37
CA HIS A 24 -4.55 -5.75 4.05
C HIS A 24 -3.03 -5.76 3.95
N VAL A 25 -2.50 -5.19 2.87
CA VAL A 25 -1.05 -4.96 2.73
C VAL A 25 -0.78 -3.46 2.68
N ARG A 26 0.19 -3.02 3.49
CA ARG A 26 0.65 -1.64 3.53
C ARG A 26 2.00 -1.53 2.83
N LEU A 27 2.06 -0.74 1.78
CA LEU A 27 3.29 -0.40 1.08
C LEU A 27 3.70 1.01 1.49
N LEU A 28 4.93 1.15 2.01
CA LEU A 28 5.46 2.43 2.46
C LEU A 28 6.56 2.92 1.51
N TYR A 29 6.53 4.22 1.22
CA TYR A 29 7.63 4.90 0.53
C TYR A 29 8.12 6.10 1.33
N SER A 30 9.34 6.57 1.03
CA SER A 30 9.87 7.79 1.63
C SER A 30 9.77 8.92 0.61
N LYS A 31 8.94 9.93 0.92
CA LYS A 31 8.75 11.11 0.05
C LYS A 31 10.03 11.88 -0.22
N ASP A 32 10.91 11.95 0.78
CA ASP A 32 12.18 12.69 0.71
C ASP A 32 13.37 11.82 0.27
N GLY A 33 13.12 10.57 -0.15
CA GLY A 33 14.17 9.64 -0.56
C GLY A 33 15.07 9.15 0.58
N ALA A 34 14.71 9.44 1.84
CA ALA A 34 15.45 9.03 3.03
C ALA A 34 15.25 7.54 3.42
N GLY A 35 14.54 6.77 2.59
CA GLY A 35 14.28 5.34 2.76
C GLY A 35 15.17 4.44 1.89
N VAL A 36 15.17 3.15 2.19
CA VAL A 36 15.94 2.14 1.45
C VAL A 36 15.52 2.15 -0.04
N GLY A 37 16.47 2.51 -0.92
CA GLY A 37 16.35 2.32 -2.37
C GLY A 37 15.61 3.40 -3.16
N GLY A 38 15.22 4.52 -2.56
CA GLY A 38 14.55 5.62 -3.29
C GLY A 38 13.23 5.20 -3.93
N VAL A 39 12.55 4.22 -3.34
CA VAL A 39 11.30 3.67 -3.87
C VAL A 39 10.23 4.76 -3.91
N THR A 40 9.56 4.93 -5.05
CA THR A 40 8.49 5.92 -5.24
C THR A 40 7.10 5.30 -5.09
N ALA A 41 6.09 6.15 -4.84
CA ALA A 41 4.69 5.72 -4.85
C ALA A 41 4.29 5.06 -6.18
N GLU A 42 4.80 5.57 -7.31
CA GLU A 42 4.56 4.99 -8.64
C GLU A 42 5.11 3.57 -8.76
N GLN A 43 6.32 3.31 -8.27
CA GLN A 43 6.90 1.97 -8.28
C GLN A 43 6.10 0.99 -7.42
N LEU A 44 5.62 1.45 -6.26
CA LEU A 44 4.74 0.63 -5.40
C LEU A 44 3.40 0.36 -6.07
N LEU A 45 2.83 1.33 -6.79
CA LEU A 45 1.61 1.16 -7.57
C LEU A 45 1.80 0.11 -8.67
N GLN A 46 2.90 0.17 -9.42
CA GLN A 46 3.21 -0.85 -10.43
C GLN A 46 3.43 -2.23 -9.81
N ALA A 47 4.01 -2.29 -8.60
CA ALA A 47 4.17 -3.54 -7.87
C ALA A 47 2.83 -4.12 -7.39
N SER A 48 1.92 -3.27 -6.90
CA SER A 48 0.62 -3.71 -6.37
C SER A 48 -0.25 -4.40 -7.42
N LEU A 49 -0.12 -4.03 -8.71
CA LEU A 49 -0.83 -4.69 -9.81
C LEU A 49 -0.52 -6.21 -9.92
N ARG A 50 0.64 -6.65 -9.43
CA ARG A 50 1.03 -8.07 -9.40
C ARG A 50 0.53 -8.81 -8.15
N MET A 51 -0.04 -8.09 -7.20
CA MET A 51 -0.49 -8.61 -5.90
C MET A 51 -1.99 -8.94 -5.87
N ARG A 52 -2.68 -8.79 -7.01
CA ARG A 52 -4.13 -9.03 -7.20
C ARG A 52 -5.00 -8.37 -6.10
N PRO A 53 -4.91 -7.04 -5.93
CA PRO A 53 -5.80 -6.33 -5.02
C PRO A 53 -7.23 -6.35 -5.55
N ASP A 54 -8.20 -6.33 -4.64
CA ASP A 54 -9.57 -5.93 -4.97
C ASP A 54 -9.66 -4.40 -5.06
N ARG A 55 -8.90 -3.68 -4.21
CA ARG A 55 -8.77 -2.21 -4.19
C ARG A 55 -7.39 -1.75 -3.79
#